data_AF-A0A9N9I9T9-F1
#
_entry.id   AF-A0A9N9I9T9-F1
#
_cell.length_a   1.000
_cell.length_b   1.000
_cell.length_c   1.000
_cell.angle_alpha   90.00
_cell.angle_beta   90.00
_cell.angle_gamma   90.00
#
_symmetry.space_group_name_H-M   'P 1'
#
loop_
_entity.id
_entity.type
_entity.pdbx_description
1 polymer ?
#
loop_
_entity_poly.entity_id
_entity_poly.type
_entity_poly.pdbx_seq_one_letter_code
_entity_poly.pdbx_strand_id
1 'polypeptide(L)'
;MPNSFSDINSEHILHEIESIITKDVEKKSCEDLGPLGIGAEKELITLKYLFMARKAITSYNFKDSSIFLYTAKTSLSSWREVCSNQTYPEKSNKNEEPVGPFVAIQNFFTGQERQAKNVKRANASPNNMQWLDKFLTNLTAKMTLYFMNILLEREKKIGGDSKTLWRKFSDDYNYHGLIRNFRGRSSAHSIALIYEISENVPFCQDGYSCEQSKEHLQNTISLLQEKNEKNQTPFTRSFPIHSFDKNTGCAYYFIQIDDHVMFVVTFTEKHSAPDNGTSEFIMTLANKLSGIDVLINLQRFGE
;
A
#
# COMPACT_ATOMS: atom_id res chain seq x y z
N MET A 1 19.10 14.11 -8.50
CA MET A 1 19.06 14.12 -7.03
C MET A 1 18.35 12.85 -6.60
N PRO A 2 18.95 11.95 -5.78
CA PRO A 2 18.21 10.81 -5.29
C PRO A 2 17.23 11.34 -4.24
N ASN A 3 15.94 11.37 -4.57
CA ASN A 3 14.89 11.66 -3.61
C ASN A 3 14.94 10.55 -2.56
N SER A 4 15.45 10.83 -1.36
CA SER A 4 15.17 9.94 -0.23
C SER A 4 13.66 9.88 -0.07
N PHE A 5 13.07 8.69 0.04
CA PHE A 5 11.66 8.59 0.43
C PHE A 5 11.57 9.11 1.86
N SER A 6 11.06 10.34 2.01
CA SER A 6 10.99 11.02 3.29
C SER A 6 10.12 10.21 4.24
N ASP A 7 10.59 10.09 5.48
CA ASP A 7 9.84 9.39 6.50
C ASP A 7 8.59 10.19 6.82
N ILE A 8 7.44 9.74 6.32
CA ILE A 8 6.16 10.36 6.62
C ILE A 8 5.89 10.08 8.09
N ASN A 9 6.08 11.10 8.92
CA ASN A 9 5.83 11.02 10.36
C ASN A 9 4.33 10.87 10.61
N SER A 10 3.88 9.62 10.52
CA SER A 10 2.47 9.25 10.65
C SER A 10 1.97 9.50 12.07
N GLU A 11 2.85 9.48 13.08
CA GLU A 11 2.50 9.80 14.47
C GLU A 11 2.15 11.27 14.65
N HIS A 12 2.98 12.16 14.10
CA HIS A 12 2.72 13.60 14.11
C HIS A 12 1.41 13.94 13.40
N ILE A 13 1.21 13.39 12.19
CA ILE A 13 -0.01 13.60 11.41
C ILE A 13 -1.25 13.09 12.17
N LEU A 14 -1.15 11.91 12.80
CA LEU A 14 -2.25 11.37 13.61
C LEU A 14 -2.59 12.27 14.79
N HIS A 15 -1.58 12.76 15.51
CA HIS A 15 -1.77 13.67 16.63
C HIS A 15 -2.45 14.98 16.20
N GLU A 16 -2.06 15.54 15.04
CA GLU A 16 -2.72 16.73 14.48
C GLU A 16 -4.18 16.46 14.11
N ILE A 17 -4.47 15.35 13.43
CA ILE A 17 -5.84 14.96 13.06
C ILE A 17 -6.71 14.79 14.32
N GLU A 18 -6.19 14.13 15.35
CA GLU A 18 -6.92 13.94 16.62
C GLU A 18 -7.16 15.25 17.36
N SER A 19 -6.19 16.17 17.34
CA SER A 19 -6.37 17.51 17.89
C SER A 19 -7.47 18.28 17.17
N ILE A 20 -7.53 18.20 15.84
CA ILE A 20 -8.55 18.86 15.02
C ILE A 20 -9.94 18.26 15.32
N ILE A 21 -10.06 16.93 15.32
CA ILE A 21 -11.33 16.25 15.63
C ILE A 21 -11.83 16.65 17.02
N THR A 22 -10.94 16.69 18.02
CA THR A 22 -11.30 17.08 19.39
C THR A 22 -11.85 18.51 19.44
N LYS A 23 -11.16 19.45 18.78
CA LYS A 23 -11.61 20.85 18.68
C LYS A 23 -12.92 21.01 17.93
N ASP A 24 -13.17 20.18 16.92
CA ASP A 24 -14.40 20.21 16.14
C ASP A 24 -15.61 19.73 16.95
N VAL A 25 -15.42 18.66 17.75
CA VAL A 25 -16.42 18.16 18.71
C VAL A 25 -16.73 19.22 19.78
N GLU A 26 -15.71 19.89 20.32
CA GLU A 26 -15.89 20.95 21.31
C GLU A 26 -16.66 22.16 20.76
N LYS A 27 -16.49 22.47 19.48
CA LYS A 27 -17.14 23.61 18.82
C LYS A 27 -18.50 23.31 18.20
N LYS A 28 -18.92 22.04 18.16
CA LYS A 28 -20.14 21.60 17.46
C LYS A 28 -20.20 22.08 16.00
N SER A 29 -19.07 22.23 15.32
CA SER A 29 -19.04 22.84 13.97
C SER A 29 -19.86 22.06 12.94
N CYS A 30 -20.10 20.76 13.18
CA CYS A 30 -20.99 19.93 12.35
C CYS A 30 -22.47 20.38 12.42
N GLU A 31 -22.92 20.93 13.56
CA GLU A 31 -24.25 21.54 13.70
C GLU A 31 -24.33 22.88 12.95
N ASP A 32 -23.26 23.67 12.99
CA ASP A 32 -23.20 25.01 12.38
C ASP A 32 -23.02 24.99 10.85
N LEU A 33 -22.28 24.00 10.33
CA LEU A 33 -21.95 23.87 8.89
C LEU A 33 -22.90 22.95 8.12
N GLY A 34 -23.84 22.29 8.82
CA GLY A 34 -24.82 21.39 8.22
C GLY A 34 -24.17 20.30 7.34
N PRO A 35 -24.64 20.10 6.08
CA PRO A 35 -24.10 19.06 5.19
C PRO A 35 -22.59 19.16 4.90
N LEU A 36 -22.01 20.37 4.94
CA LEU A 36 -20.56 20.57 4.74
C LEU A 36 -19.76 20.04 5.93
N GLY A 37 -20.27 20.23 7.15
CA GLY A 37 -19.67 19.69 8.37
C GLY A 37 -19.61 18.17 8.35
N ILE A 38 -20.68 17.52 7.90
CA ILE A 38 -20.73 16.05 7.75
C ILE A 38 -19.67 15.56 6.76
N GLY A 39 -19.47 16.26 5.64
CA GLY A 39 -18.44 15.92 4.65
C GLY A 39 -17.02 16.01 5.22
N ALA A 40 -16.71 17.12 5.91
CA ALA A 40 -15.41 17.34 6.54
C ALA A 40 -15.13 16.31 7.65
N GLU A 41 -16.14 15.98 8.47
CA GLU A 41 -16.03 14.96 9.51
C GLU A 41 -15.71 13.58 8.91
N LYS A 42 -16.43 13.17 7.87
CA LYS A 42 -16.19 11.90 7.18
C LYS A 42 -14.80 11.83 6.54
N GLU A 43 -14.33 12.93 5.98
CA GLU A 43 -12.98 13.05 5.46
C GLU A 43 -11.92 12.87 6.56
N LEU A 44 -12.02 13.62 7.66
CA LEU A 44 -11.10 13.54 8.80
C LEU A 44 -11.07 12.15 9.44
N ILE A 45 -12.24 11.53 9.64
CA ILE A 45 -12.33 10.17 10.18
C ILE A 45 -11.67 9.17 9.23
N THR A 46 -11.92 9.28 7.92
CA THR A 46 -11.32 8.38 6.93
C THR A 46 -9.79 8.56 6.89
N LEU A 47 -9.31 9.80 6.89
CA LEU A 47 -7.88 10.13 6.98
C LEU A 47 -7.23 9.52 8.24
N LYS A 48 -7.87 9.69 9.40
CA LYS A 48 -7.40 9.12 10.66
C LYS A 48 -7.17 7.61 10.51
N TYR A 49 -8.17 6.87 10.06
CA TYR A 49 -8.06 5.42 9.93
C TYR A 49 -7.04 4.98 8.86
N LEU A 50 -6.86 5.75 7.78
CA LEU A 50 -5.81 5.47 6.78
C LEU A 50 -4.40 5.64 7.37
N PHE A 51 -4.14 6.69 8.16
CA PHE A 51 -2.85 6.86 8.81
C PHE A 51 -2.63 5.86 9.97
N MET A 52 -3.67 5.49 10.72
CA MET A 52 -3.59 4.41 11.71
C MET A 52 -3.27 3.07 11.02
N ALA A 53 -3.92 2.78 9.90
CA ALA A 53 -3.62 1.60 9.08
C ALA A 53 -2.18 1.61 8.59
N ARG A 54 -1.70 2.73 8.04
CA ARG A 54 -0.31 2.87 7.60
C ARG A 54 0.67 2.53 8.72
N LYS A 55 0.50 3.14 9.90
CA LYS A 55 1.33 2.88 11.09
C LYS A 55 1.29 1.41 11.51
N ALA A 56 0.11 0.80 11.52
CA ALA A 56 -0.05 -0.61 11.86
C ALA A 56 0.64 -1.54 10.85
N ILE A 57 0.61 -1.20 9.56
CA ILE A 57 1.25 -2.00 8.50
C ILE A 57 2.78 -1.93 8.64
N THR A 58 3.34 -0.73 8.84
CA THR A 58 4.80 -0.55 8.96
C THR A 58 5.36 -1.14 10.26
N SER A 59 4.53 -1.23 11.31
CA SER A 59 4.86 -1.95 12.56
C SER A 59 4.50 -3.44 12.53
N TYR A 60 4.13 -3.98 11.36
CA TYR A 60 3.80 -5.38 11.16
C TYR A 60 2.64 -5.91 12.04
N ASN A 61 1.70 -5.05 12.43
CA ASN A 61 0.53 -5.43 13.22
C ASN A 61 -0.66 -5.77 12.31
N PHE A 62 -0.79 -7.05 11.95
CA PHE A 62 -1.84 -7.53 11.03
C PHE A 62 -3.27 -7.22 11.51
N LYS A 63 -3.54 -7.42 12.81
CA LYS A 63 -4.89 -7.27 13.39
C LYS A 63 -5.35 -5.83 13.25
N ASP A 64 -4.55 -4.88 13.73
CA ASP A 64 -4.91 -3.47 13.73
C ASP A 64 -4.92 -2.93 12.30
N SER A 65 -3.96 -3.35 11.46
CA SER A 65 -3.97 -3.02 10.03
C SER A 65 -5.28 -3.42 9.35
N SER A 66 -5.77 -4.64 9.62
CA SER A 66 -7.02 -5.16 9.05
C SER A 66 -8.22 -4.35 9.50
N ILE A 67 -8.30 -4.07 10.81
CA ILE A 67 -9.41 -3.32 11.41
C ILE A 67 -9.43 -1.90 10.85
N PHE A 68 -8.31 -1.18 10.87
CA PHE A 68 -8.24 0.20 10.42
C PHE A 68 -8.52 0.35 8.92
N LEU A 69 -8.00 -0.54 8.07
CA LEU A 69 -8.30 -0.53 6.64
C LEU A 69 -9.78 -0.83 6.37
N TYR A 70 -10.36 -1.79 7.08
CA TYR A 70 -11.79 -2.09 6.95
C TYR A 70 -12.65 -0.90 7.36
N THR A 71 -12.32 -0.24 8.47
CA THR A 71 -13.04 0.93 8.96
C THR A 71 -12.92 2.11 7.99
N ALA A 72 -11.72 2.39 7.47
CA ALA A 72 -11.51 3.41 6.44
C ALA A 72 -12.32 3.13 5.17
N LYS A 73 -12.30 1.88 4.69
CA LYS A 73 -13.06 1.46 3.51
C LYS A 73 -14.56 1.62 3.71
N THR A 74 -15.09 1.19 4.85
CA THR A 74 -16.51 1.28 5.19
C THR A 74 -16.94 2.74 5.31
N SER A 75 -16.15 3.57 6.00
CA SER A 75 -16.37 5.02 6.11
C SER A 75 -16.44 5.68 4.73
N LEU A 76 -15.45 5.43 3.88
CA LEU A 76 -15.37 6.02 2.54
C LEU A 76 -16.51 5.54 1.62
N SER A 77 -16.88 4.26 1.71
CA SER A 77 -17.99 3.70 0.94
C SER A 77 -19.34 4.29 1.37
N SER A 78 -19.56 4.42 2.68
CA SER A 78 -20.77 5.06 3.22
C SER A 78 -20.86 6.53 2.82
N TRP A 79 -19.73 7.25 2.84
CA TRP A 79 -19.68 8.63 2.39
C TRP A 79 -19.97 8.74 0.89
N ARG A 80 -19.47 7.80 0.07
CA ARG A 80 -19.76 7.73 -1.37
C ARG A 80 -21.25 7.62 -1.65
N GLU A 81 -21.91 6.73 -0.92
CA GLU A 81 -23.33 6.45 -1.08
C GLU A 81 -24.16 7.69 -0.77
N VAL A 82 -23.84 8.38 0.33
CA VAL A 82 -24.47 9.65 0.69
C VAL A 82 -24.28 10.71 -0.41
N CYS A 83 -23.05 10.89 -0.92
CA CYS A 83 -22.78 11.84 -2.00
C CYS A 83 -23.43 11.44 -3.34
N SER A 84 -23.60 10.15 -3.59
CA SER A 84 -24.26 9.66 -4.82
C SER A 84 -25.76 9.95 -4.80
N ASN A 85 -26.38 9.79 -3.63
CA ASN A 85 -27.80 10.08 -3.39
C ASN A 85 -28.10 11.58 -3.29
N GLN A 86 -27.08 12.43 -3.14
CA GLN A 86 -27.21 13.87 -3.21
C GLN A 86 -27.25 14.35 -4.67
N THR A 87 -28.39 14.93 -5.05
CA THR A 87 -28.59 15.59 -6.35
C THR A 87 -27.99 16.99 -6.31
N TYR A 88 -26.75 17.14 -6.75
CA TYR A 88 -26.20 18.47 -7.02
C TYR A 88 -26.85 19.06 -8.27
N PRO A 89 -27.06 20.39 -8.36
CA PRO A 89 -27.62 21.05 -9.54
C PRO A 89 -26.82 20.79 -10.83
N GLU A 90 -25.54 20.43 -10.72
CA GLU A 90 -24.72 20.01 -11.88
C GLU A 90 -25.10 18.63 -12.45
N LYS A 91 -25.74 17.75 -11.66
CA LYS A 91 -26.28 16.46 -12.13
C LYS A 91 -27.59 16.64 -12.93
N SER A 92 -28.23 17.81 -12.85
CA SER A 92 -29.53 18.09 -13.48
C SER A 92 -29.49 18.35 -14.99
N ASN A 93 -28.30 18.46 -15.60
CA ASN A 93 -28.18 18.84 -17.02
C ASN A 93 -28.05 17.67 -17.99
N LYS A 94 -28.42 16.45 -17.58
CA LYS A 94 -28.53 15.32 -18.52
C LYS A 94 -29.88 14.65 -18.33
N ASN A 95 -30.74 14.82 -19.34
CA ASN A 95 -31.96 14.04 -19.50
C ASN A 95 -31.59 12.54 -19.45
N GLU A 96 -31.88 11.87 -18.34
CA GLU A 96 -31.81 10.42 -18.22
C GLU A 96 -33.20 9.85 -18.46
N GLU A 97 -33.39 9.15 -19.58
CA GLU A 97 -34.53 8.25 -19.74
C GLU A 97 -34.43 7.11 -18.72
N PRO A 98 -35.55 6.66 -18.12
CA PRO A 98 -35.50 5.70 -17.04
C PRO A 98 -35.15 4.31 -17.56
N VAL A 99 -33.99 3.80 -17.16
CA VAL A 99 -33.62 2.39 -17.39
C VAL A 99 -34.44 1.53 -16.43
N GLY A 100 -35.26 0.63 -16.99
CA GLY A 100 -36.25 -0.12 -16.23
C GLY A 100 -35.68 -1.00 -15.10
N PRO A 101 -36.49 -1.27 -14.05
CA PRO A 101 -36.06 -1.91 -12.81
C PRO A 101 -35.44 -3.31 -12.98
N PHE A 102 -35.70 -3.97 -14.11
CA PHE A 102 -35.13 -5.29 -14.42
C PHE A 102 -33.63 -5.25 -14.74
N VAL A 103 -33.09 -4.15 -15.29
CA VAL A 103 -31.66 -4.04 -15.65
C VAL A 103 -30.80 -3.75 -14.43
N ALA A 104 -31.32 -3.00 -13.46
CA ALA A 104 -30.62 -2.67 -12.22
C ALA A 104 -30.35 -3.91 -11.34
N ILE A 105 -31.32 -4.83 -11.27
CA ILE A 105 -31.21 -6.05 -10.45
C ILE A 105 -30.21 -7.04 -11.06
N GLN A 106 -30.13 -7.12 -12.39
CA GLN A 106 -29.21 -8.03 -13.08
C GLN A 106 -27.73 -7.62 -12.94
N ASN A 107 -27.46 -6.32 -12.81
CA ASN A 107 -26.12 -5.78 -12.59
C ASN A 107 -25.63 -5.94 -11.14
N PHE A 108 -26.55 -6.09 -10.18
CA PHE A 108 -26.21 -6.27 -8.75
C PHE A 108 -25.68 -7.68 -8.44
N PHE A 109 -26.17 -8.71 -9.15
CA PHE A 109 -25.84 -10.11 -8.86
C PHE A 109 -24.67 -10.70 -9.66
N THR A 110 -24.23 -10.09 -10.76
CA THR A 110 -23.28 -10.73 -11.70
C THR A 110 -21.86 -10.16 -11.72
N GLY A 111 -21.57 -9.04 -11.04
CA GLY A 111 -20.21 -8.52 -10.88
C GLY A 111 -19.42 -8.31 -12.18
N GLN A 112 -20.08 -8.28 -13.35
CA GLN A 112 -19.46 -8.01 -14.64
C GLN A 112 -19.59 -6.52 -14.95
N GLU A 113 -18.61 -5.72 -14.54
CA GLU A 113 -18.34 -4.44 -15.20
C GLU A 113 -17.83 -4.72 -16.62
N ARG A 114 -18.74 -4.89 -17.58
CA ARG A 114 -18.35 -4.89 -19.00
C ARG A 114 -17.91 -3.47 -19.37
N GLN A 115 -16.67 -3.37 -19.84
CA GLN A 115 -16.09 -2.20 -20.50
C GLN A 115 -17.04 -1.69 -21.59
N ALA A 116 -17.80 -0.65 -21.27
CA ALA A 116 -18.51 0.16 -22.25
C ALA A 116 -17.55 1.25 -22.76
N LYS A 117 -17.33 1.22 -24.08
CA LYS A 117 -16.48 2.11 -24.86
C LYS A 117 -16.66 3.60 -24.51
N ASN A 118 -15.52 4.28 -24.34
CA ASN A 118 -15.26 5.71 -24.56
C ASN A 118 -16.48 6.63 -24.75
N VAL A 119 -17.06 7.04 -23.63
CA VAL A 119 -17.51 8.41 -23.42
C VAL A 119 -16.84 8.84 -22.13
N LYS A 120 -16.14 9.98 -22.13
CA LYS A 120 -15.53 10.59 -20.93
C LYS A 120 -16.62 10.73 -19.85
N ARG A 121 -16.77 9.72 -18.99
CA ARG A 121 -17.37 9.89 -17.67
C ARG A 121 -16.41 10.80 -16.93
N ALA A 122 -16.71 12.10 -16.88
CA ALA A 122 -16.10 12.97 -15.89
C ALA A 122 -16.27 12.26 -14.54
N ASN A 123 -15.17 12.00 -13.83
CA ASN A 123 -15.17 11.26 -12.57
C ASN A 123 -16.21 11.89 -11.63
N ALA A 124 -17.24 11.13 -11.27
CA ALA A 124 -18.41 11.64 -10.55
C ALA A 124 -18.17 11.90 -9.05
N SER A 125 -16.98 11.60 -8.53
CA SER A 125 -16.62 11.81 -7.11
C SER A 125 -15.67 13.00 -6.94
N PRO A 126 -15.74 13.73 -5.81
CA PRO A 126 -14.80 14.79 -5.47
C PRO A 126 -13.33 14.34 -5.50
N ASN A 127 -12.42 15.25 -5.83
CA ASN A 127 -10.98 14.97 -5.99
C ASN A 127 -10.34 14.38 -4.72
N ASN A 128 -10.64 14.95 -3.55
CA ASN A 128 -10.17 14.45 -2.26
C ASN A 128 -10.64 13.01 -2.01
N MET A 129 -11.88 12.70 -2.37
CA MET A 129 -12.44 11.36 -2.23
C MET A 129 -11.74 10.34 -3.16
N GLN A 130 -11.46 10.72 -4.41
CA GLN A 130 -10.66 9.91 -5.33
C GLN A 130 -9.24 9.69 -4.79
N TRP A 131 -8.66 10.71 -4.16
CA TRP A 131 -7.34 10.60 -3.54
C TRP A 131 -7.36 9.63 -2.34
N LEU A 132 -8.38 9.70 -1.49
CA LEU A 132 -8.57 8.75 -0.38
C LEU A 132 -8.72 7.31 -0.87
N ASP A 133 -9.43 7.08 -1.98
CA ASP A 133 -9.51 5.76 -2.62
C ASP A 133 -8.14 5.25 -3.11
N LYS A 134 -7.34 6.13 -3.73
CA LYS A 134 -5.97 5.78 -4.14
C LYS A 134 -5.11 5.44 -2.93
N PHE A 135 -5.21 6.21 -1.85
CA PHE A 135 -4.46 5.94 -0.63
C PHE A 135 -4.88 4.64 0.04
N LEU A 136 -6.19 4.39 0.15
CA LEU A 136 -6.73 3.12 0.62
C LEU A 136 -6.24 1.94 -0.24
N THR A 137 -6.25 2.08 -1.56
CA THR A 137 -5.81 1.03 -2.49
C THR A 137 -4.32 0.74 -2.33
N ASN A 138 -3.49 1.78 -2.22
CA ASN A 138 -2.05 1.64 -1.97
C ASN A 138 -1.78 0.90 -0.66
N LEU A 139 -2.40 1.31 0.44
CA LEU A 139 -2.22 0.65 1.74
C LEU A 139 -2.75 -0.79 1.73
N THR A 140 -3.87 -1.04 1.05
CA THR A 140 -4.41 -2.40 0.90
C THR A 140 -3.45 -3.29 0.11
N ALA A 141 -2.84 -2.77 -0.96
CA ALA A 141 -1.83 -3.50 -1.74
C ALA A 141 -0.57 -3.78 -0.92
N LYS A 142 -0.09 -2.78 -0.16
CA LYS A 142 1.05 -2.91 0.75
C LYS A 142 0.80 -3.97 1.82
N MET A 143 -0.34 -3.89 2.50
CA MET A 143 -0.78 -4.89 3.48
C MET A 143 -0.87 -6.29 2.83
N THR A 144 -1.39 -6.37 1.60
CA THR A 144 -1.52 -7.66 0.89
C THR A 144 -0.15 -8.27 0.63
N LEU A 145 0.86 -7.47 0.29
CA LEU A 145 2.23 -7.94 0.14
C LEU A 145 2.83 -8.35 1.49
N TYR A 146 2.68 -7.51 2.52
CA TYR A 146 3.39 -7.67 3.79
C TYR A 146 2.91 -8.90 4.56
N PHE A 147 1.59 -9.11 4.56
CA PHE A 147 0.92 -10.23 5.23
C PHE A 147 0.47 -11.30 4.24
N MET A 148 1.17 -11.42 3.10
CA MET A 148 0.75 -12.30 2.01
C MET A 148 0.56 -13.75 2.46
N ASN A 149 1.42 -14.28 3.32
CA ASN A 149 1.30 -15.66 3.82
C ASN A 149 0.03 -15.85 4.64
N ILE A 150 -0.21 -14.97 5.61
CA ILE A 150 -1.42 -14.99 6.46
C ILE A 150 -2.67 -14.92 5.59
N LEU A 151 -2.69 -14.01 4.60
CA LEU A 151 -3.81 -13.83 3.70
C LEU A 151 -4.00 -15.04 2.77
N LEU A 152 -2.93 -15.60 2.23
CA LEU A 152 -2.98 -16.80 1.38
C LEU A 152 -3.50 -18.02 2.11
N GLU A 153 -3.15 -18.21 3.38
CA GLU A 153 -3.70 -19.31 4.18
C GLU A 153 -5.21 -19.20 4.34
N ARG A 154 -5.73 -17.98 4.50
CA ARG A 154 -7.17 -17.72 4.56
C ARG A 154 -7.83 -17.88 3.19
N GLU A 155 -7.21 -17.38 2.13
CA GLU A 155 -7.69 -17.49 0.74
C GLU A 155 -7.75 -18.95 0.28
N LYS A 156 -6.76 -19.77 0.63
CA LYS A 156 -6.75 -21.21 0.32
C LYS A 156 -7.92 -21.96 0.96
N LYS A 157 -8.34 -21.56 2.17
CA LYS A 157 -9.49 -22.18 2.85
C LYS A 157 -10.82 -21.95 2.12
N ILE A 158 -10.92 -20.88 1.33
CA ILE A 158 -12.10 -20.59 0.48
C ILE A 158 -11.91 -21.04 -0.98
N GLY A 159 -10.86 -21.81 -1.27
CA GLY A 159 -10.59 -22.35 -2.61
C GLY A 159 -9.86 -21.40 -3.56
N GLY A 160 -9.33 -20.29 -3.05
CA GLY A 160 -8.54 -19.34 -3.83
C GLY A 160 -7.03 -19.65 -3.83
N ASP A 161 -6.29 -18.85 -4.59
CA ASP A 161 -4.84 -18.90 -4.76
C ASP A 161 -4.20 -17.50 -4.74
N SER A 162 -2.88 -17.43 -4.95
CA SER A 162 -2.19 -16.14 -5.02
C SER A 162 -2.74 -15.22 -6.12
N LYS A 163 -3.19 -15.78 -7.26
CA LYS A 163 -3.74 -14.96 -8.35
C LYS A 163 -5.08 -14.35 -7.95
N THR A 164 -5.90 -15.09 -7.23
CA THR A 164 -7.19 -14.62 -6.71
C THR A 164 -7.00 -13.47 -5.73
N LEU A 165 -6.03 -13.57 -4.82
CA LEU A 165 -5.69 -12.55 -3.83
C LEU A 165 -5.33 -11.20 -4.48
N TRP A 166 -4.58 -11.26 -5.57
CA TRP A 166 -4.08 -10.08 -6.29
C TRP A 166 -4.99 -9.58 -7.41
N ARG A 167 -6.05 -10.32 -7.77
CA ARG A 167 -6.92 -10.05 -8.94
C ARG A 167 -7.57 -8.67 -8.92
N LYS A 168 -7.87 -8.15 -7.74
CA LYS A 168 -8.57 -6.86 -7.53
C LYS A 168 -7.68 -5.63 -7.74
N PHE A 169 -6.36 -5.81 -7.82
CA PHE A 169 -5.42 -4.70 -7.97
C PHE A 169 -5.14 -4.45 -9.45
N SER A 170 -5.10 -3.18 -9.84
CA SER A 170 -4.54 -2.78 -11.12
C SER A 170 -3.04 -3.09 -11.17
N ASP A 171 -2.47 -3.07 -12.37
CA ASP A 171 -1.04 -3.36 -12.59
C ASP A 171 -0.12 -2.47 -11.74
N ASP A 172 -0.53 -1.23 -11.46
CA ASP A 172 0.22 -0.29 -10.63
C ASP A 172 0.38 -0.70 -9.16
N TYR A 173 -0.58 -1.48 -8.65
CA TYR A 173 -0.64 -1.94 -7.26
C TYR A 173 -0.44 -3.45 -7.13
N ASN A 174 -0.28 -4.18 -8.24
CA ASN A 174 -0.02 -5.62 -8.23
C ASN A 174 1.46 -5.93 -7.98
N TYR A 175 1.93 -5.68 -6.75
CA TYR A 175 3.33 -5.84 -6.36
C TYR A 175 3.83 -7.28 -6.52
N HIS A 176 3.00 -8.28 -6.21
CA HIS A 176 3.36 -9.67 -6.43
C HIS A 176 3.60 -9.99 -7.91
N GLY A 177 2.79 -9.45 -8.81
CA GLY A 177 3.01 -9.57 -10.26
C GLY A 177 4.33 -8.93 -10.70
N LEU A 178 4.64 -7.73 -10.20
CA LEU A 178 5.90 -7.03 -10.48
C LEU A 178 7.11 -7.85 -10.02
N ILE A 179 7.09 -8.36 -8.78
CA ILE A 179 8.18 -9.19 -8.21
C ILE A 179 8.35 -10.48 -9.02
N ARG A 180 7.25 -11.17 -9.33
CA ARG A 180 7.29 -12.42 -10.11
C ARG A 180 7.86 -12.19 -11.52
N ASN A 181 7.44 -11.11 -12.19
CA ASN A 181 7.92 -10.77 -13.52
C ASN A 181 9.40 -10.41 -13.51
N PHE A 182 9.84 -9.62 -12.53
CA PHE A 182 11.26 -9.31 -12.35
C PHE A 182 12.08 -10.57 -12.12
N ARG A 183 11.66 -11.45 -11.21
CA ARG A 183 12.35 -12.72 -10.93
C ARG A 183 12.53 -13.57 -12.20
N GLY A 184 11.46 -13.73 -12.98
CA GLY A 184 11.49 -14.50 -14.22
C GLY A 184 12.43 -13.93 -15.30
N ARG A 185 12.61 -12.61 -15.34
CA ARG A 185 13.51 -11.93 -16.31
C ARG A 185 14.95 -11.85 -15.84
N SER A 186 15.16 -11.60 -14.55
CA SER A 186 16.48 -11.38 -13.96
C SER A 186 17.19 -12.67 -13.56
N SER A 187 16.48 -13.81 -13.54
CA SER A 187 16.97 -15.06 -12.93
C SER A 187 17.36 -14.92 -11.46
N ALA A 188 16.73 -13.98 -10.73
CA ALA A 188 16.90 -13.87 -9.29
C ALA A 188 16.49 -15.17 -8.61
N HIS A 189 17.36 -15.66 -7.72
CA HIS A 189 17.13 -16.91 -6.99
C HIS A 189 15.98 -16.73 -6.00
N SER A 190 16.08 -15.71 -5.14
CA SER A 190 15.07 -15.39 -4.13
C SER A 190 14.85 -13.89 -4.03
N ILE A 191 13.61 -13.51 -3.72
CA ILE A 191 13.22 -12.12 -3.41
C ILE A 191 12.39 -12.16 -2.13
N ALA A 192 12.81 -11.45 -1.10
CA ALA A 192 12.20 -11.52 0.22
C ALA A 192 12.00 -10.14 0.86
N LEU A 193 10.98 -10.04 1.71
CA LEU A 193 10.85 -8.98 2.71
C LEU A 193 11.27 -9.55 4.06
N ILE A 194 12.22 -8.88 4.70
CA ILE A 194 12.75 -9.25 6.02
C ILE A 194 12.28 -8.18 7.00
N TYR A 195 11.66 -8.64 8.08
CA TYR A 195 11.13 -7.78 9.12
C TYR A 195 12.07 -7.75 10.30
N GLU A 196 12.45 -6.56 10.74
CA GLU A 196 13.23 -6.38 11.96
C GLU A 196 12.35 -6.63 13.17
N ILE A 197 12.84 -7.47 14.08
CA ILE A 197 12.17 -7.84 15.33
C ILE A 197 12.79 -6.99 16.42
N SER A 198 11.99 -6.18 17.09
CA SER A 198 12.39 -5.49 18.32
C SER A 198 11.70 -6.14 19.53
N GLU A 199 12.21 -5.93 20.74
CA GLU A 199 11.59 -6.48 21.97
C GLU A 199 10.10 -6.11 22.12
N ASN A 200 9.68 -5.01 21.48
CA ASN A 200 8.31 -4.51 21.48
C ASN A 200 7.44 -5.05 20.32
N VAL A 201 8.02 -5.77 19.35
CA VAL A 201 7.33 -6.30 18.16
C VAL A 201 7.58 -7.81 18.08
N PRO A 202 6.59 -8.67 18.35
CA PRO A 202 6.81 -10.12 18.39
C PRO A 202 7.30 -10.64 17.04
N PHE A 203 8.29 -11.53 17.09
CA PHE A 203 8.83 -12.22 15.91
C PHE A 203 7.71 -12.89 15.11
N CYS A 204 7.66 -12.60 13.82
CA CYS A 204 6.85 -13.35 12.88
C CYS A 204 7.74 -13.99 11.82
N GLN A 205 7.75 -15.31 11.80
CA GLN A 205 8.47 -16.10 10.79
C GLN A 205 7.82 -15.99 9.40
N ASP A 206 6.61 -15.40 9.30
CA ASP A 206 5.73 -15.44 8.14
C ASP A 206 5.85 -14.20 7.20
N GLY A 207 7.07 -13.74 6.94
CA GLY A 207 7.34 -12.66 5.98
C GLY A 207 7.09 -13.05 4.51
N TYR A 208 7.13 -12.08 3.59
CA TYR A 208 7.00 -12.35 2.16
C TYR A 208 8.29 -12.96 1.59
N SER A 209 8.19 -14.11 0.90
CA SER A 209 9.31 -14.71 0.18
C SER A 209 8.84 -15.29 -1.15
N CYS A 210 9.40 -14.78 -2.24
CA CYS A 210 9.30 -15.40 -3.56
C CYS A 210 10.39 -16.49 -3.64
N GLU A 211 10.02 -17.69 -3.20
CA GLU A 211 10.87 -18.86 -2.87
C GLU A 211 11.73 -18.70 -1.61
N GLN A 212 11.61 -19.69 -0.71
CA GLN A 212 12.36 -19.76 0.54
C GLN A 212 13.69 -20.49 0.30
N SER A 213 14.81 -19.77 0.38
CA SER A 213 16.11 -20.40 0.58
C SER A 213 16.51 -20.25 2.04
N LYS A 214 16.37 -21.34 2.81
CA LYS A 214 16.87 -21.39 4.19
C LYS A 214 18.40 -21.25 4.24
N GLU A 215 19.09 -21.65 3.17
CA GLU A 215 20.56 -21.63 3.07
C GLU A 215 21.11 -20.20 2.97
N HIS A 216 20.42 -19.29 2.28
CA HIS A 216 20.86 -17.90 2.14
C HIS A 216 20.40 -16.98 3.28
N LEU A 217 19.47 -17.44 4.12
CA LEU A 217 18.96 -16.64 5.23
C LEU A 217 20.07 -16.31 6.23
N GLN A 218 20.97 -17.26 6.51
CA GLN A 218 22.07 -17.04 7.45
C GLN A 218 23.05 -15.97 6.95
N ASN A 219 23.46 -16.04 5.68
CA ASN A 219 24.30 -15.02 5.06
C ASN A 219 23.61 -13.65 5.02
N THR A 220 22.31 -13.65 4.70
CA THR A 220 21.49 -12.44 4.70
C THR A 220 21.44 -11.80 6.09
N ILE A 221 21.21 -12.59 7.15
CA ILE A 221 21.19 -12.10 8.53
C ILE A 221 22.57 -11.56 8.94
N SER A 222 23.65 -12.27 8.60
CA SER A 222 25.02 -11.79 8.89
C SER A 222 25.29 -10.42 8.27
N LEU A 223 24.91 -10.23 6.99
CA LEU A 223 25.02 -8.94 6.30
C LEU A 223 24.12 -7.87 6.93
N LEU A 224 22.91 -8.25 7.37
CA LEU A 224 21.99 -7.33 8.06
C LEU A 224 22.52 -6.88 9.44
N GLN A 225 23.29 -7.73 10.11
CA GLN A 225 23.88 -7.48 11.42
C GLN A 225 25.25 -6.80 11.35
N GLU A 226 25.83 -6.66 10.15
CA GLU A 226 27.12 -5.99 9.93
C GLU A 226 26.96 -4.48 10.20
N LYS A 227 27.21 -4.08 11.45
CA LYS A 227 27.10 -2.69 11.88
C LYS A 227 28.27 -1.88 11.31
N ASN A 228 27.96 -0.71 10.75
CA ASN A 228 28.99 0.28 10.43
C ASN A 228 29.63 0.85 11.71
N GLU A 229 30.76 1.55 11.58
CA GLU A 229 31.53 2.17 12.69
C GLU A 229 30.69 3.08 13.63
N LYS A 230 29.49 3.49 13.19
CA LYS A 230 28.53 4.30 13.94
C LYS A 230 27.40 3.50 14.62
N ASN A 231 27.48 2.17 14.66
CA ASN A 231 26.42 1.27 15.15
C ASN A 231 25.05 1.42 14.45
N GLN A 232 25.02 2.08 13.29
CA GLN A 232 23.84 2.15 12.44
C GLN A 232 23.85 0.96 11.48
N THR A 233 22.66 0.43 11.18
CA THR A 233 22.52 -0.52 10.08
C THR A 233 23.02 0.17 8.79
N PRO A 234 23.79 -0.52 7.93
CA PRO A 234 24.36 0.09 6.73
C PRO A 234 23.28 0.47 5.70
N PHE A 235 22.05 0.01 5.90
CA PHE A 235 20.96 0.13 4.95
C PHE A 235 20.33 1.51 4.96
N THR A 236 20.27 2.10 3.77
CA THR A 236 19.60 3.38 3.54
C THR A 236 18.29 3.15 2.81
N ARG A 237 17.38 4.11 2.93
CA ARG A 237 16.19 4.19 2.06
C ARG A 237 16.47 4.90 0.73
N SER A 238 17.72 5.32 0.51
CA SER A 238 18.10 6.21 -0.59
C SER A 238 18.59 5.45 -1.83
N PHE A 239 19.29 4.33 -1.64
CA PHE A 239 19.79 3.52 -2.73
C PHE A 239 19.94 2.04 -2.32
N PRO A 240 19.81 1.10 -3.26
CA PRO A 240 20.05 -0.31 -3.00
C PRO A 240 21.55 -0.58 -2.80
N ILE A 241 21.88 -1.36 -1.77
CA ILE A 241 23.25 -1.79 -1.48
C ILE A 241 23.49 -3.14 -2.13
N HIS A 242 24.56 -3.27 -2.91
CA HIS A 242 25.02 -4.53 -3.49
C HIS A 242 26.15 -5.11 -2.64
N SER A 243 26.09 -6.41 -2.38
CA SER A 243 27.15 -7.18 -1.74
C SER A 243 27.35 -8.50 -2.48
N PHE A 244 28.61 -8.86 -2.73
CA PHE A 244 28.98 -10.12 -3.41
C PHE A 244 29.83 -10.98 -2.48
N ASP A 245 29.32 -12.15 -2.14
CA ASP A 245 30.05 -13.13 -1.34
C ASP A 245 30.86 -14.05 -2.27
N LYS A 246 32.18 -13.87 -2.26
CA LYS A 246 33.11 -14.67 -3.07
C LYS A 246 33.14 -16.15 -2.67
N ASN A 247 32.81 -16.48 -1.42
CA ASN A 247 32.89 -17.85 -0.93
C ASN A 247 31.70 -18.68 -1.45
N THR A 248 30.53 -18.06 -1.52
CA THR A 248 29.30 -18.73 -2.01
C THR A 248 29.00 -18.42 -3.47
N GLY A 249 29.67 -17.44 -4.07
CA GLY A 249 29.38 -16.96 -5.43
C GLY A 249 28.05 -16.19 -5.53
N CYS A 250 27.45 -15.84 -4.39
CA CYS A 250 26.14 -15.21 -4.34
C CYS A 250 26.25 -13.68 -4.33
N ALA A 251 25.32 -13.03 -5.03
CA ALA A 251 25.13 -11.58 -4.97
C ALA A 251 23.82 -11.24 -4.26
N TYR A 252 23.88 -10.20 -3.43
CA TYR A 252 22.77 -9.74 -2.63
C TYR A 252 22.54 -8.25 -2.88
N TYR A 253 21.28 -7.86 -2.99
CA TYR A 253 20.86 -6.47 -3.02
C TYR A 253 19.92 -6.19 -1.86
N PHE A 254 20.14 -5.08 -1.16
CA PHE A 254 19.38 -4.70 0.03
C PHE A 254 18.89 -3.26 -0.08
N ILE A 255 17.65 -3.01 0.35
CA ILE A 255 17.17 -1.65 0.62
C ILE A 255 16.24 -1.69 1.82
N GLN A 256 16.27 -0.63 2.63
CA GLN A 256 15.25 -0.41 3.64
C GLN A 256 14.04 0.28 3.00
N ILE A 257 12.86 -0.32 3.08
CA ILE A 257 11.62 0.24 2.52
C ILE A 257 10.85 1.03 3.58
N ASP A 258 10.73 0.47 4.78
CA ASP A 258 10.16 1.12 5.97
C ASP A 258 11.10 0.86 7.17
N ASP A 259 10.86 1.52 8.31
CA ASP A 259 11.68 1.40 9.52
C ASP A 259 12.08 -0.02 9.87
N HIS A 260 11.13 -0.95 9.79
CA HIS A 260 11.33 -2.34 10.18
C HIS A 260 11.27 -3.31 9.00
N VAL A 261 11.35 -2.83 7.76
CA VAL A 261 11.16 -3.67 6.57
C VAL A 261 12.29 -3.50 5.58
N MET A 262 13.03 -4.58 5.39
CA MET A 262 14.11 -4.73 4.43
C MET A 262 13.66 -5.53 3.22
N PHE A 263 14.01 -5.07 2.03
CA PHE A 263 13.81 -5.83 0.79
C PHE A 263 15.12 -6.38 0.29
N VAL A 264 15.13 -7.68 0.00
CA VAL A 264 16.33 -8.43 -0.35
C VAL A 264 16.13 -9.18 -1.66
N VAL A 265 17.07 -9.03 -2.58
CA VAL A 265 17.16 -9.82 -3.82
C VAL A 265 18.45 -10.62 -3.79
N THR A 266 18.36 -11.94 -4.00
CA THR A 266 19.51 -12.86 -3.98
C THR A 266 19.70 -13.49 -5.36
N PHE A 267 20.95 -13.58 -5.81
CA PHE A 267 21.40 -14.29 -6.99
C PHE A 267 22.46 -15.31 -6.61
N THR A 268 22.41 -16.52 -7.15
CA THR A 268 23.33 -17.62 -6.81
C THR A 268 24.55 -17.73 -7.71
N GLU A 269 24.53 -17.13 -8.91
CA GLU A 269 25.59 -17.36 -9.91
C GLU A 269 25.90 -16.12 -10.76
N LYS A 270 25.43 -14.93 -10.36
CA LYS A 270 25.57 -13.70 -11.16
C LYS A 270 25.83 -12.48 -10.28
N HIS A 271 26.51 -11.50 -10.89
CA HIS A 271 26.73 -10.13 -10.39
C HIS A 271 27.88 -9.93 -9.39
N SER A 272 29.12 -10.14 -9.85
CA SER A 272 30.30 -9.58 -9.16
C SER A 272 30.29 -8.05 -9.12
N ALA A 273 29.58 -7.42 -10.06
CA ALA A 273 29.33 -5.99 -10.12
C ALA A 273 27.81 -5.70 -10.03
N PRO A 274 27.41 -4.54 -9.49
CA PRO A 274 26.01 -4.15 -9.39
C PRO A 274 25.37 -4.00 -10.77
N ASP A 275 24.14 -4.48 -10.90
CA ASP A 275 23.31 -4.37 -12.08
C ASP A 275 22.33 -3.20 -11.93
N ASN A 276 22.31 -2.33 -12.95
CA ASN A 276 21.45 -1.15 -12.96
C ASN A 276 19.97 -1.53 -13.03
N GLY A 277 19.62 -2.58 -13.79
CA GLY A 277 18.23 -3.01 -13.93
C GLY A 277 17.63 -3.51 -12.60
N THR A 278 18.42 -4.25 -11.83
CA THR A 278 18.07 -4.70 -10.49
C THR A 278 17.90 -3.51 -9.55
N SER A 279 18.83 -2.56 -9.58
CA SER A 279 18.77 -1.36 -8.73
C SER A 279 17.55 -0.49 -9.05
N GLU A 280 17.24 -0.29 -10.34
CA GLU A 280 16.07 0.44 -10.80
C GLU A 280 14.75 -0.24 -10.39
N PHE A 281 14.68 -1.56 -10.52
CA PHE A 281 13.53 -2.33 -10.07
C PHE A 281 13.30 -2.18 -8.56
N ILE A 282 14.36 -2.35 -7.76
CA ILE A 282 14.29 -2.20 -6.30
C ILE A 282 13.80 -0.81 -5.93
N MET A 283 14.37 0.24 -6.53
CA MET A 283 13.97 1.62 -6.27
C MET A 283 12.52 1.90 -6.69
N THR A 284 12.08 1.35 -7.82
CA THR A 284 10.69 1.51 -8.30
C THR A 284 9.69 0.84 -7.35
N LEU A 285 10.01 -0.35 -6.86
CA LEU A 285 9.14 -1.06 -5.93
C LEU A 285 9.13 -0.39 -4.55
N ALA A 286 10.30 0.01 -4.03
CA ALA A 286 10.42 0.74 -2.77
C ALA A 286 9.64 2.07 -2.80
N ASN A 287 9.73 2.82 -3.90
CA ASN A 287 8.90 4.01 -4.17
C ASN A 287 7.41 3.71 -4.01
N LYS A 288 6.90 2.72 -4.76
CA LYS A 288 5.48 2.35 -4.76
C LYS A 288 5.00 1.89 -3.38
N LEU A 289 5.84 1.17 -2.63
CA LEU A 289 5.54 0.70 -1.28
C LEU A 289 5.63 1.79 -0.21
N SER A 290 6.47 2.80 -0.40
CA SER A 290 6.50 3.97 0.49
C SER A 290 5.19 4.75 0.42
N GLY A 291 4.50 4.72 -0.73
CA GLY A 291 3.26 5.46 -0.97
C GLY A 291 3.45 6.96 -1.11
N ILE A 292 4.70 7.44 -1.21
CA ILE A 292 5.03 8.87 -1.33
C ILE A 292 4.37 9.51 -2.56
N ASP A 293 4.28 8.77 -3.68
CA ASP A 293 3.61 9.23 -4.89
C ASP A 293 2.14 9.53 -4.66
N VAL A 294 1.47 8.73 -3.81
CA VAL A 294 0.07 8.98 -3.47
C VAL A 294 -0.05 10.29 -2.71
N LEU A 295 0.82 10.54 -1.73
CA LEU A 295 0.79 11.78 -0.96
C LEU A 295 1.12 13.01 -1.79
N ILE A 296 2.13 12.94 -2.66
CA ILE A 296 2.49 14.04 -3.58
C ILE A 296 1.32 14.35 -4.51
N ASN A 297 0.59 13.32 -4.97
CA ASN A 297 -0.57 13.53 -5.82
C ASN A 297 -1.72 14.28 -5.13
N LEU A 298 -1.74 14.42 -3.80
CA LEU A 298 -2.70 15.30 -3.12
C LEU A 298 -2.52 16.76 -3.54
N GLN A 299 -1.26 17.21 -3.68
CA GLN A 299 -0.94 18.60 -4.02
C GLN A 299 -1.42 18.98 -5.42
N ARG A 300 -1.43 18.03 -6.35
CA ARG A 300 -1.84 18.23 -7.75
C ARG A 300 -3.35 18.40 -7.95
N PHE A 301 -4.17 18.17 -6.92
CA PHE A 301 -5.61 18.39 -6.99
C PHE A 301 -6.02 19.81 -6.55
N GLY A 302 -5.08 20.61 -6.05
CA GLY A 302 -5.30 22.01 -5.67
C GLY A 302 -4.89 23.04 -6.75
N GLU A 303 -4.30 22.57 -7.86
CA GLU A 303 -3.97 23.36 -9.07
C GLU A 303 -5.06 23.18 -10.14
#